data_AF-A0A437LGT9-F1
#
_entry.id   AF-A0A437LGT9-F1
#
_cell.length_a   1.000
_cell.length_b   1.000
_cell.length_c   1.000
_cell.angle_alpha   90.00
_cell.angle_beta   90.00
_cell.angle_gamma   90.00
#
_symmetry.space_group_name_H-M   'P 1'
#
loop_
_entity.id
_entity.type
_entity.pdbx_description
1 polymer ?
#
loop_
_entity_poly.entity_id
_entity_poly.type
_entity_poly.pdbx_seq_one_letter_code
_entity_poly.pdbx_strand_id
1 'polypeptide(L)'
;MAEIVSAPAPPPAARTAEALDTTTDAQKAAATAAPSETGARLGETTASLGDPTEPGLWLATPLVSSARAGRIEYAATGKSAVVELRPLDGPDTAGSQVSLAAMRLIGANLTDLPVLVVYAE
;
A
#
# COMPACT_ATOMS: atom_id res chain seq x y z
N MET A 1 0.76 26.89 1.25
CA MET A 1 0.74 26.07 2.47
C MET A 1 -0.35 25.05 2.20
N ALA A 2 -0.01 23.84 1.76
CA ALA A 2 -0.99 22.87 1.31
C ALA A 2 -1.55 22.15 2.54
N GLU A 3 -2.79 22.48 2.89
CA GLU A 3 -3.56 21.78 3.92
C GLU A 3 -3.58 20.29 3.59
N ILE A 4 -3.12 19.51 4.57
CA ILE A 4 -3.47 18.11 4.76
C ILE A 4 -5.00 17.99 4.78
N VAL A 5 -5.62 17.89 3.59
CA VAL A 5 -7.06 17.62 3.47
C VAL A 5 -7.30 16.22 4.01
N SER A 6 -7.64 16.18 5.29
CA SER A 6 -8.02 14.98 6.02
C SER A 6 -9.17 14.29 5.29
N ALA A 7 -8.97 13.03 4.88
CA ALA A 7 -10.05 12.25 4.29
C ALA A 7 -11.13 12.00 5.36
N PRO A 8 -12.41 12.28 5.09
CA PRO A 8 -13.49 12.04 6.05
C PRO A 8 -13.56 10.56 6.42
N ALA A 9 -13.77 10.29 7.70
CA ALA A 9 -13.89 8.92 8.22
C ALA A 9 -15.01 8.16 7.48
N PRO A 10 -14.81 6.87 7.14
CA PRO A 10 -15.83 6.09 6.47
C PRO A 10 -17.09 6.01 7.34
N PRO A 11 -18.29 6.08 6.76
CA PRO A 11 -19.52 5.92 7.52
C PRO A 11 -19.55 4.54 8.20
N PRO A 12 -20.06 4.42 9.44
CA PRO A 12 -20.07 3.15 10.19
C PRO A 12 -20.91 2.03 9.53
N ALA A 13 -21.63 2.34 8.44
CA ALA A 13 -22.38 1.41 7.62
C ALA A 13 -21.62 0.93 6.35
N ALA A 14 -20.37 1.37 6.14
CA ALA A 14 -19.53 0.95 5.02
C ALA A 14 -19.18 -0.55 5.15
N ARG A 15 -19.94 -1.41 4.46
CA ARG A 15 -19.72 -2.87 4.42
C ARG A 15 -19.04 -3.34 3.14
N THR A 16 -18.73 -2.42 2.22
CA THR A 16 -18.15 -2.73 0.90
C THR A 16 -16.79 -2.06 0.75
N ALA A 17 -15.89 -2.72 0.03
CA ALA A 17 -14.53 -2.23 -0.21
C ALA A 17 -14.51 -0.82 -0.83
N GLU A 18 -15.51 -0.49 -1.67
CA GLU A 18 -15.65 0.86 -2.24
C GLU A 18 -16.04 1.94 -1.23
N ALA A 19 -16.75 1.58 -0.15
CA ALA A 19 -17.17 2.53 0.88
C ALA A 19 -16.06 2.81 1.92
N LEU A 20 -15.08 1.91 2.03
CA LEU A 20 -13.86 2.09 2.82
C LEU A 20 -12.74 2.78 2.02
N ASP A 21 -12.87 2.85 0.69
CA ASP A 21 -11.90 3.49 -0.20
C ASP A 21 -12.08 5.01 -0.22
N THR A 22 -11.64 5.68 0.85
CA THR A 22 -11.63 7.15 0.94
C THR A 22 -10.45 7.77 0.19
N THR A 23 -9.67 6.97 -0.54
CA THR A 23 -8.49 7.43 -1.27
C THR A 23 -8.94 8.20 -2.51
N THR A 24 -8.55 9.47 -2.57
CA THR A 24 -8.89 10.34 -3.69
C THR A 24 -8.19 9.92 -4.97
N ASP A 25 -8.81 10.23 -6.11
CA ASP A 25 -8.23 10.00 -7.44
C ASP A 25 -6.86 10.69 -7.58
N ALA A 26 -6.69 11.87 -6.96
CA ALA A 26 -5.42 12.58 -6.90
C ALA A 26 -4.31 11.77 -6.18
N GLN A 27 -4.63 11.04 -5.12
CA GLN A 27 -3.68 10.15 -4.45
C GLN A 27 -3.35 8.92 -5.30
N LYS A 28 -4.34 8.35 -6.00
CA LYS A 28 -4.12 7.25 -6.95
C LYS A 28 -3.25 7.68 -8.13
N ALA A 29 -3.52 8.88 -8.65
CA ALA A 29 -2.72 9.52 -9.67
C ALA A 29 -1.31 9.79 -9.17
N ALA A 30 -1.11 10.27 -7.93
CA ALA A 30 0.22 10.46 -7.35
C ALA A 30 0.97 9.13 -7.14
N ALA A 31 0.28 8.05 -6.78
CA ALA A 31 0.86 6.71 -6.61
C ALA A 31 1.24 6.04 -7.93
N THR A 32 0.58 6.44 -9.01
CA THR A 32 0.83 5.98 -10.40
C THR A 32 1.73 6.96 -11.17
N ALA A 33 1.82 8.22 -10.72
CA ALA A 33 2.62 9.26 -11.33
C ALA A 33 4.10 8.88 -11.22
N ALA A 34 4.80 9.20 -12.30
CA ALA A 34 6.00 8.53 -12.75
C ALA A 34 7.04 8.21 -11.64
N PRO A 35 7.60 6.99 -11.68
CA PRO A 35 8.45 6.45 -10.63
C PRO A 35 9.77 7.21 -10.58
N SER A 36 10.28 7.49 -9.38
CA SER A 36 11.72 7.55 -9.21
C SER A 36 12.28 6.18 -9.58
N GLU A 37 13.04 6.09 -10.67
CA GLU A 37 13.60 4.84 -11.20
C GLU A 37 14.76 4.30 -10.32
N THR A 38 14.86 4.71 -9.05
CA THR A 38 16.03 4.51 -8.18
C THR A 38 15.71 3.72 -6.90
N GLY A 39 14.52 3.12 -6.80
CA GLY A 39 14.19 2.24 -5.67
C GLY A 39 15.05 0.97 -5.63
N ALA A 40 15.82 0.77 -4.58
CA ALA A 40 16.53 -0.48 -4.33
C ALA A 40 15.52 -1.60 -4.05
N ARG A 41 15.57 -2.70 -4.81
CA ARG A 41 14.73 -3.87 -4.55
C ARG A 41 15.10 -4.47 -3.19
N LEU A 42 14.18 -4.40 -2.22
CA LEU A 42 14.33 -5.06 -0.92
C LEU A 42 14.16 -6.56 -1.06
N GLY A 43 13.19 -6.99 -1.86
CA GLY A 43 12.86 -8.39 -2.06
C GLY A 43 11.40 -8.59 -2.43
N GLU A 44 10.95 -9.84 -2.36
CA GLU A 44 9.56 -10.22 -2.52
C GLU A 44 8.97 -10.57 -1.16
N THR A 45 7.74 -10.13 -0.91
CA THR A 45 7.01 -10.41 0.33
C THR A 45 5.57 -10.74 0.00
N THR A 46 5.00 -11.67 0.75
CA THR A 46 3.56 -11.94 0.68
C THR A 46 2.83 -10.82 1.40
N ALA A 47 2.03 -10.05 0.67
CA ALA A 47 1.26 -8.96 1.26
C ALA A 47 -0.17 -9.40 1.57
N SER A 48 -0.57 -9.14 2.80
CA SER A 48 -1.91 -9.36 3.34
C SER A 48 -2.65 -8.04 3.40
N LEU A 49 -3.98 -8.07 3.33
CA LEU A 49 -4.78 -6.88 3.57
C LEU A 49 -4.57 -6.40 5.02
N GLY A 50 -4.03 -5.18 5.17
CA GLY A 50 -3.94 -4.50 6.46
C GLY A 50 -5.27 -3.85 6.85
N ASP A 51 -5.25 -2.95 7.83
CA ASP A 51 -6.44 -2.24 8.30
C ASP A 51 -7.16 -1.51 7.14
N PRO A 52 -8.38 -1.95 6.75
CA PRO A 52 -9.11 -1.34 5.63
C PRO A 52 -9.71 0.02 6.00
N THR A 53 -9.68 0.38 7.28
CA THR A 53 -10.15 1.66 7.81
C THR A 53 -9.09 2.75 7.71
N GLU A 54 -7.81 2.39 7.51
CA GLU A 54 -6.73 3.36 7.37
C GLU A 54 -6.72 3.94 5.95
N PRO A 55 -7.02 5.24 5.80
CA PRO A 55 -6.93 5.90 4.50
C PRO A 55 -5.47 6.02 4.06
N GLY A 56 -5.26 5.96 2.74
CA GLY A 56 -3.96 6.22 2.12
C GLY A 56 -3.23 4.98 1.61
N LEU A 57 -1.97 5.20 1.22
CA LEU A 57 -1.14 4.28 0.47
C LEU A 57 0.06 3.90 1.32
N TRP A 58 -0.03 2.76 2.00
CA TRP A 58 1.01 2.32 2.91
C TRP A 58 1.18 0.80 2.82
N LEU A 59 2.39 0.34 3.14
CA LEU A 59 2.76 -1.06 3.28
C LEU A 59 3.56 -1.21 4.57
N ALA A 60 3.00 -1.87 5.57
CA ALA A 60 3.74 -2.26 6.75
C ALA A 60 4.52 -3.55 6.47
N THR A 61 5.84 -3.51 6.56
CA THR A 61 6.71 -4.65 6.30
C THR A 61 7.84 -4.72 7.32
N PRO A 62 8.24 -5.93 7.79
CA PRO A 62 9.41 -6.08 8.64
C PRO A 62 10.72 -5.86 7.86
N LEU A 63 10.66 -5.77 6.51
CA LEU A 63 11.82 -5.50 5.66
C LEU A 63 12.38 -4.08 5.81
N VAL A 64 11.63 -3.16 6.43
CA VAL A 64 12.11 -1.82 6.75
C VAL A 64 12.14 -1.58 8.25
N SER A 65 13.17 -0.88 8.72
CA SER A 65 13.34 -0.50 10.12
C SER A 65 12.82 0.92 10.43
N SER A 66 12.37 1.67 9.42
CA SER A 66 11.88 3.05 9.57
C SER A 66 10.87 3.38 8.49
N ALA A 67 9.93 4.27 8.83
CA ALA A 67 8.90 4.71 7.90
C ALA A 67 9.54 5.53 6.77
N ARG A 68 9.37 5.09 5.52
CA ARG A 68 9.91 5.77 4.34
C ARG A 68 9.03 5.56 3.12
N ALA A 69 9.21 6.38 2.10
CA ALA A 69 8.61 6.10 0.80
C ALA A 69 9.19 4.82 0.21
N GLY A 70 8.34 4.06 -0.47
CA GLY A 70 8.76 2.93 -1.28
C GLY A 70 7.71 2.60 -2.31
N ARG A 71 7.93 1.50 -2.99
CA ARG A 71 7.09 1.05 -4.08
C ARG A 71 6.84 -0.44 -3.91
N ILE A 72 5.61 -0.83 -4.20
CA ILE A 72 5.23 -2.23 -4.33
C ILE A 72 4.92 -2.52 -5.78
N GLU A 73 5.28 -3.72 -6.22
CA GLU A 73 4.96 -4.23 -7.54
C GLU A 73 4.33 -5.60 -7.40
N TYR A 74 3.17 -5.77 -7.99
CA TYR A 74 2.53 -7.07 -8.02
C TYR A 74 3.10 -7.90 -9.16
N ALA A 75 3.88 -8.93 -8.83
CA ALA A 75 4.53 -9.78 -9.83
C ALA A 75 3.54 -10.46 -10.77
N ALA A 76 2.32 -10.75 -10.33
CA ALA A 76 1.32 -11.44 -11.15
C ALA A 76 0.67 -10.55 -12.23
N THR A 77 0.52 -9.25 -11.98
CA THR A 77 -0.08 -8.30 -12.94
C THR A 77 0.93 -7.35 -13.57
N GLY A 78 2.16 -7.29 -13.03
CA GLY A 78 3.18 -6.32 -13.39
C GLY A 78 2.85 -4.88 -12.99
N LYS A 79 1.81 -4.68 -12.16
CA LYS A 79 1.40 -3.33 -11.72
C LYS A 79 2.18 -2.90 -10.50
N SER A 80 2.68 -1.68 -10.52
CA SER A 80 3.35 -1.06 -9.38
C SER A 80 2.57 0.12 -8.81
N ALA A 81 2.70 0.35 -7.51
CA ALA A 81 2.17 1.52 -6.82
C ALA A 81 3.18 2.05 -5.80
N VAL A 82 3.29 3.37 -5.71
CA VAL A 82 4.08 4.03 -4.65
C VAL A 82 3.27 4.03 -3.35
N VAL A 83 3.92 3.62 -2.26
CA VAL A 83 3.33 3.48 -0.92
C VAL A 83 4.33 3.92 0.13
N GLU A 84 3.84 4.30 1.30
CA GLU A 84 4.67 4.49 2.49
C GLU A 84 5.02 3.14 3.11
N LEU A 85 6.29 2.75 3.06
CA LEU A 85 6.80 1.60 3.80
C LEU A 85 6.83 1.94 5.28
N ARG A 86 6.10 1.19 6.08
CA ARG A 86 6.09 1.30 7.55
C ARG A 86 6.81 0.09 8.15
N PRO A 87 7.62 0.27 9.20
CA PRO A 87 8.19 -0.85 9.92
C PRO A 87 7.05 -1.61 10.60
N LEU A 88 6.96 -2.92 10.34
CA LEU A 88 6.03 -3.81 11.01
C LEU A 88 6.80 -4.62 12.06
N ASP A 89 6.39 -4.48 13.33
CA ASP A 89 6.93 -5.31 14.41
C ASP A 89 6.28 -6.70 14.33
N GLY A 90 7.07 -7.70 13.96
CA GLY A 90 6.60 -9.06 13.75
C GLY A 90 7.73 -9.97 13.28
N PRO A 91 7.54 -11.30 13.36
CA PRO A 91 8.54 -12.23 12.84
C PRO A 91 8.71 -12.03 11.33
N ASP A 92 9.90 -12.29 10.78
CA ASP A 92 10.19 -12.16 9.34
C ASP A 92 9.26 -13.01 8.45
N THR A 93 8.59 -13.99 9.05
CA THR A 93 7.58 -14.86 8.43
C THR A 93 6.17 -14.26 8.43
N ALA A 94 5.93 -13.10 9.06
CA ALA A 94 4.60 -12.53 9.25
C ALA A 94 3.96 -11.99 7.96
N GLY A 95 4.69 -11.98 6.84
CA GLY A 95 4.27 -11.29 5.63
C GLY A 95 4.22 -9.78 5.83
N SER A 96 3.87 -9.05 4.78
CA SER A 96 3.66 -7.60 4.84
C SER A 96 2.17 -7.29 4.88
N GLN A 97 1.78 -6.15 5.41
CA GLN A 97 0.41 -5.67 5.40
C GLN A 97 0.31 -4.48 4.46
N VAL A 98 -0.61 -4.52 3.51
CA VAL A 98 -0.79 -3.48 2.49
C VAL A 98 -2.17 -2.84 2.66
N SER A 99 -2.24 -1.53 2.44
CA SER A 99 -3.53 -0.82 2.50
C SER A 99 -4.46 -1.27 1.37
N LEU A 100 -5.78 -1.23 1.64
CA LEU A 100 -6.82 -1.60 0.67
C LEU A 100 -6.68 -0.79 -0.63
N ALA A 101 -6.39 0.51 -0.52
CA ALA A 101 -6.23 1.39 -1.66
C ALA A 101 -5.02 1.00 -2.54
N ALA A 102 -3.90 0.62 -1.90
CA ALA A 102 -2.70 0.15 -2.60
C ALA A 102 -2.95 -1.18 -3.31
N MET A 103 -3.63 -2.16 -2.67
CA MET A 103 -4.03 -3.42 -3.32
C MET A 103 -4.94 -3.19 -4.53
N ARG A 104 -5.90 -2.26 -4.41
CA ARG A 104 -6.82 -1.95 -5.51
C ARG A 104 -6.14 -1.26 -6.68
N LEU A 105 -5.14 -0.40 -6.43
CA LEU A 105 -4.32 0.21 -7.49
C LEU A 105 -3.57 -0.85 -8.31
N ILE A 106 -2.88 -1.77 -7.64
CA ILE A 106 -2.13 -2.85 -8.30
C ILE A 106 -3.05 -3.98 -8.80
N GLY A 107 -4.36 -3.90 -8.52
CA GLY A 107 -5.36 -4.89 -8.91
C GLY A 107 -5.12 -6.27 -8.29
N ALA A 108 -4.51 -6.30 -7.10
CA ALA A 108 -4.24 -7.55 -6.42
C ALA A 108 -5.50 -8.08 -5.70
N ASN A 109 -5.64 -9.40 -5.67
CA ASN A 109 -6.81 -10.05 -5.10
C ASN A 109 -6.68 -10.09 -3.56
N LEU A 110 -7.66 -9.52 -2.86
CA LEU A 110 -7.66 -9.37 -1.39
C LEU A 110 -7.69 -10.72 -0.65
N THR A 111 -8.11 -11.79 -1.32
CA THR A 111 -8.23 -13.15 -0.79
C THR A 111 -7.05 -14.07 -1.09
N ASP A 112 -6.11 -13.67 -1.96
CA ASP A 112 -5.10 -14.58 -2.51
C ASP A 112 -3.68 -14.37 -1.95
N LEU A 113 -3.50 -13.41 -1.03
CA LEU A 113 -2.19 -13.08 -0.46
C LEU A 113 -1.12 -12.85 -1.55
N PRO A 114 -1.26 -11.78 -2.35
CA PRO A 114 -0.37 -11.52 -3.47
C PRO A 114 1.10 -11.41 -3.03
N VAL A 115 1.99 -12.01 -3.81
CA VAL A 115 3.43 -11.76 -3.69
C VAL A 115 3.74 -10.41 -4.32
N LEU A 116 4.14 -9.46 -3.48
CA LEU A 116 4.53 -8.12 -3.88
C LEU A 116 6.05 -7.99 -3.81
N VAL A 117 6.66 -7.48 -4.88
CA VAL A 117 8.04 -7.04 -4.88
C VAL A 117 8.10 -5.66 -4.22
N VAL A 118 8.88 -5.53 -3.15
CA VAL A 118 9.07 -4.28 -2.44
C VAL A 118 10.35 -3.60 -2.90
N TYR A 119 10.21 -2.33 -3.23
CA TYR A 119 11.27 -1.43 -3.60
C TYR A 119 11.31 -0.29 -2.58
N ALA A 120 12.52 0.08 -2.22
CA ALA A 120 12.81 1.07 -1.21
C ALA A 120 13.47 2.27 -1.87
N GLU A 121 12.89 3.45 -1.69
CA GLU A 121 13.52 4.72 -2.07
C GLU A 121 14.47 5.23 -0.99
#